data_AF-A0A4R0ITY0-F1
#
_entry.id   AF-A0A4R0ITY0-F1
#
_cell.length_a   1.000
_cell.length_b   1.000
_cell.length_c   1.000
_cell.angle_alpha   90.00
_cell.angle_beta   90.00
_cell.angle_gamma   90.00
#
_symmetry.space_group_name_H-M   'P 1'
#
loop_
_entity.id
_entity.type
_entity.pdbx_description
1 polymer ?
#
loop_
_entity_poly.entity_id
_entity_poly.type
_entity_poly.pdbx_seq_one_letter_code
_entity_poly.pdbx_strand_id
1 'polypeptide(L)'
;MADANVDKLVQKVNQLVVLDSIDGVSSLRRGQTLDLSDGHVEMLRPLADNLDLPGRLASSLHSISDTRGRWHDRREDARAGLTELVALCADSLEPDSSLPEPADAAARDRLATAVCRAYAANATPRLVAGLFPNGRPDDLGRFPLPQLEGDVAAARAMAVAIGARTASGEDAVLKRLVAAGHGGAAYEAAGMLLEARMDYARLPQGQRAGIRRQLATSIEAGFAERDLERAAARELTEELENRREDVTGGAGAIDTASGIATEEVGKLHEFLQKIDYWEKPADQPLPGLPAERPQSLEDLFQRVHGTVGELTGAQESSWNGEQAPWPDMTGRATQSLDGMLHLTRDARLELHELTRHGSSQLTPEQVSGARGALRDLTAEYALMAGHARQEGLAASLTEREFTPAERAVAAEFAAQNLNDVAVRTLPPELAAQVVMPEPAYPDTQHGQVVRGFANAVDNLKGLETRPSESLRRMAGSADFGTTAGELLVVDSELPESAQPAAVQAIAATVDRGLTDVPSTATANEALMHGQELGRKAYAHTLAPDSPARFAVDAALTRPQTAAPTSAPTTTAKTTQPNPTQTRDR
;
A
#
# COMPACT_ATOMS: atom_id res chain seq x y z
N MET A 1 33.35 -32.48 -16.06
CA MET A 1 32.76 -32.86 -17.36
C MET A 1 31.56 -33.73 -17.03
N ALA A 2 30.35 -33.31 -17.42
CA ALA A 2 29.14 -34.08 -17.15
C ALA A 2 29.14 -35.40 -17.94
N ASP A 3 28.54 -36.43 -17.35
CA ASP A 3 28.49 -37.79 -17.88
C ASP A 3 27.32 -37.90 -18.87
N ALA A 4 27.58 -38.34 -20.11
CA ALA A 4 26.60 -38.31 -21.20
C ALA A 4 25.32 -39.12 -20.91
N ASN A 5 25.37 -40.10 -20.00
CA ASN A 5 24.20 -40.83 -19.54
C ASN A 5 23.37 -40.04 -18.52
N VAL A 6 24.04 -39.30 -17.62
CA VAL A 6 23.38 -38.43 -16.64
C VAL A 6 22.71 -37.26 -17.34
N ASP A 7 23.35 -36.66 -18.35
CA ASP A 7 22.77 -35.55 -19.13
C ASP A 7 21.46 -35.95 -19.82
N LYS A 8 21.40 -37.17 -20.38
CA LYS A 8 20.17 -37.72 -20.98
C LYS A 8 19.08 -37.95 -19.93
N LEU A 9 19.45 -38.39 -18.73
CA LEU A 9 18.51 -38.53 -17.62
C LEU A 9 17.94 -37.17 -17.22
N VAL A 10 18.79 -36.16 -17.05
CA VAL A 10 18.38 -34.77 -16.75
C VAL A 10 17.42 -34.25 -17.81
N GLN A 11 17.76 -34.41 -19.10
CA GLN A 11 16.91 -33.95 -20.19
C GLN A 11 15.53 -34.62 -20.18
N LYS A 12 15.47 -35.92 -19.90
CA LYS A 12 14.21 -36.68 -19.85
C LYS A 12 13.37 -36.31 -18.63
N VAL A 13 13.99 -36.13 -17.46
CA VAL A 13 13.28 -35.67 -16.24
C VAL A 13 12.71 -34.27 -16.46
N ASN A 14 13.50 -33.36 -17.04
CA ASN A 14 13.05 -32.01 -17.34
C ASN A 14 11.82 -32.00 -18.27
N GLN A 15 11.81 -32.83 -19.30
CA GLN A 15 10.64 -32.98 -20.18
C GLN A 15 9.39 -33.48 -19.43
N LEU A 16 9.56 -34.43 -18.52
CA LEU A 16 8.45 -34.96 -17.72
C LEU A 16 7.90 -33.93 -16.73
N VAL A 17 8.77 -33.11 -16.13
CA VAL A 17 8.35 -32.01 -15.25
C VAL A 17 7.54 -30.97 -16.03
N VAL A 18 8.00 -30.55 -17.21
CA VAL A 18 7.26 -29.61 -18.08
C VAL A 18 5.88 -30.12 -18.46
N LEU A 19 5.81 -31.38 -18.89
CA LEU A 19 4.53 -31.98 -19.31
C LEU A 19 3.54 -32.09 -18.15
N ASP A 20 4.04 -32.12 -16.92
CA ASP A 20 3.21 -32.28 -15.74
C ASP A 20 2.79 -30.97 -15.08
N SER A 21 3.56 -29.89 -15.25
CA SER A 21 3.31 -28.57 -14.65
C SER A 21 2.33 -27.68 -15.44
N ILE A 22 1.42 -28.24 -16.27
CA ILE A 22 0.38 -27.55 -17.09
C ILE A 22 0.88 -27.02 -18.46
N ASP A 23 -0.01 -27.06 -19.46
CA ASP A 23 0.22 -26.63 -20.85
C ASP A 23 0.70 -25.16 -20.96
N GLY A 24 1.89 -24.96 -21.53
CA GLY A 24 2.36 -23.65 -21.98
C GLY A 24 3.60 -23.08 -21.29
N VAL A 25 4.11 -23.74 -20.23
CA VAL A 25 5.35 -23.31 -19.55
C VAL A 25 6.57 -23.86 -20.29
N SER A 26 7.46 -23.00 -20.77
CA SER A 26 8.77 -23.41 -21.28
C SER A 26 9.71 -23.73 -20.11
N SER A 27 10.32 -24.92 -20.10
CA SER A 27 11.53 -25.10 -19.28
C SER A 27 12.75 -24.55 -20.00
N LEU A 28 13.68 -24.08 -19.17
CA LEU A 28 14.99 -23.52 -19.52
C LEU A 28 14.92 -22.09 -20.02
N ARG A 29 15.39 -21.18 -19.15
CA ARG A 29 16.12 -19.95 -19.54
C ARG A 29 16.88 -20.23 -20.83
N ARG A 30 16.36 -19.78 -21.97
CA ARG A 30 16.82 -20.19 -23.32
C ARG A 30 18.34 -20.42 -23.38
N GLY A 31 18.77 -21.69 -23.36
CA GLY A 31 20.17 -22.09 -23.60
C GLY A 31 21.05 -22.43 -22.39
N GLN A 32 20.54 -22.49 -21.14
CA GLN A 32 21.34 -22.93 -19.99
C GLN A 32 21.28 -24.46 -19.78
N THR A 33 22.41 -25.10 -19.54
CA THR A 33 22.50 -26.49 -19.02
C THR A 33 22.30 -26.47 -17.50
N LEU A 34 21.58 -27.46 -16.97
CA LEU A 34 21.36 -27.59 -15.53
C LEU A 34 22.66 -28.09 -14.88
N ASP A 35 23.35 -27.22 -14.13
CA ASP A 35 24.60 -27.58 -13.47
C ASP A 35 24.33 -28.39 -12.20
N LEU A 36 24.64 -29.69 -12.26
CA LEU A 36 24.56 -30.60 -11.11
C LEU A 36 25.85 -30.56 -10.28
N SER A 37 25.73 -30.65 -8.95
CA SER A 37 26.88 -30.85 -8.08
C SER A 37 27.49 -32.24 -8.28
N ASP A 38 28.79 -32.39 -7.97
CA ASP A 38 29.49 -33.69 -8.08
C ASP A 38 28.79 -34.80 -7.27
N GLY A 39 28.21 -34.45 -6.11
CA GLY A 39 27.43 -35.38 -5.29
C GLY A 39 26.11 -35.82 -5.96
N HIS A 40 25.40 -34.91 -6.63
CA HIS A 40 24.20 -35.28 -7.39
C HIS A 40 24.55 -36.18 -8.58
N VAL A 41 25.65 -35.90 -9.28
CA VAL A 41 26.13 -36.74 -10.38
C VAL A 41 26.49 -38.14 -9.86
N GLU A 42 27.16 -38.23 -8.71
CA GLU A 42 27.52 -39.51 -8.08
C GLU A 42 26.28 -40.33 -7.69
N MET A 43 25.24 -39.69 -7.13
CA MET A 43 23.98 -40.34 -6.76
C MET A 43 23.15 -40.79 -7.97
N LEU A 44 23.17 -40.03 -9.06
CA LEU A 44 22.36 -40.29 -10.26
C LEU A 44 23.04 -41.26 -11.25
N ARG A 45 24.38 -41.33 -11.27
CA ARG A 45 25.13 -42.16 -12.23
C ARG A 45 24.71 -43.64 -12.21
N PRO A 46 24.57 -44.32 -11.05
CA PRO A 46 24.13 -45.72 -11.02
C PRO A 46 22.77 -45.93 -11.70
N LEU A 47 21.86 -44.98 -11.54
CA LEU A 47 20.55 -45.02 -12.19
C LEU A 47 20.65 -44.73 -13.68
N ALA A 48 21.41 -43.69 -14.07
CA ALA A 48 21.60 -43.32 -15.46
C ALA A 48 22.17 -44.48 -16.30
N ASP A 49 23.08 -45.27 -15.72
CA ASP A 49 23.67 -46.45 -16.36
C ASP A 49 22.73 -47.67 -16.41
N ASN A 50 21.62 -47.66 -15.68
CA ASN A 50 20.66 -48.77 -15.57
C ASN A 50 19.21 -48.35 -15.90
N LEU A 51 19.02 -47.32 -16.71
CA LEU A 51 17.69 -46.80 -17.09
C LEU A 51 16.80 -47.82 -17.83
N ASP A 52 17.42 -48.81 -18.47
CA ASP A 52 16.73 -49.91 -19.15
C ASP A 52 16.05 -50.87 -18.16
N LEU A 53 16.71 -51.16 -17.04
CA LEU A 53 16.23 -52.09 -16.02
C LEU A 53 16.68 -51.63 -14.61
N PRO A 54 15.99 -50.64 -14.01
CA PRO A 54 16.39 -50.05 -12.72
C PRO A 54 16.38 -51.07 -11.57
N GLY A 55 15.64 -52.17 -11.72
CA GLY A 55 15.64 -53.28 -10.77
C GLY A 55 17.03 -53.92 -10.56
N ARG A 56 18.00 -53.69 -11.45
CA ARG A 56 19.41 -54.10 -11.27
C ARG A 56 20.11 -53.40 -10.10
N LEU A 57 19.57 -52.26 -9.66
CA LEU A 57 20.05 -51.53 -8.48
C LEU A 57 19.61 -52.19 -7.17
N ALA A 58 18.63 -53.09 -7.21
CA ALA A 58 18.31 -53.92 -6.06
C ALA A 58 19.56 -54.67 -5.64
N SER A 59 19.77 -54.80 -4.33
CA SER A 59 20.96 -55.42 -3.77
C SER A 59 21.28 -56.74 -4.48
N SER A 60 22.40 -56.77 -5.21
CA SER A 60 23.06 -58.04 -5.43
C SER A 60 23.48 -58.51 -4.03
N LEU A 61 23.20 -59.76 -3.70
CA LEU A 61 23.54 -60.38 -2.42
C LEU A 61 25.06 -60.35 -2.08
N HIS A 62 25.92 -59.63 -2.82
CA HIS A 62 27.35 -59.92 -2.95
C HIS A 62 28.33 -58.73 -2.85
N SER A 63 27.95 -57.53 -2.40
CA SER A 63 28.98 -56.51 -2.05
C SER A 63 28.91 -56.09 -0.58
N ILE A 64 29.75 -56.73 0.23
CA ILE A 64 30.12 -56.27 1.57
C ILE A 64 30.99 -55.02 1.39
N SER A 65 30.48 -53.83 1.71
CA SER A 65 31.35 -52.66 1.88
C SER A 65 31.83 -52.63 3.33
N ASP A 66 33.14 -52.76 3.49
CA ASP A 66 33.84 -52.59 4.76
C ASP A 66 33.56 -51.22 5.33
N THR A 67 32.74 -51.15 6.38
CA THR A 67 33.05 -50.44 7.63
C THR A 67 31.93 -50.50 8.67
N ARG A 68 30.66 -50.78 8.33
CA ARG A 68 29.56 -50.79 9.31
C ARG A 68 28.40 -51.76 9.03
N GLY A 69 28.65 -52.94 8.46
CA GLY A 69 27.75 -54.10 8.53
C GLY A 69 26.26 -53.88 8.18
N ARG A 70 25.91 -52.89 7.36
CA ARG A 70 24.55 -52.68 6.83
C ARG A 70 24.57 -52.84 5.33
N TRP A 71 23.62 -53.63 4.84
CA TRP A 71 23.32 -53.76 3.43
C TRP A 71 22.83 -52.40 2.91
N HIS A 72 23.59 -51.78 2.00
CA HIS A 72 23.22 -50.49 1.42
C HIS A 72 22.38 -50.71 0.16
N ASP A 73 21.12 -50.28 0.18
CA ASP A 73 20.23 -50.37 -0.98
C ASP A 73 20.45 -49.14 -1.88
N ARG A 74 21.18 -49.31 -2.98
CA ARG A 74 21.46 -48.22 -3.95
C ARG A 74 20.21 -47.61 -4.57
N ARG A 75 19.05 -48.29 -4.49
CA ARG A 75 17.77 -47.71 -4.92
C ARG A 75 17.36 -46.54 -4.03
N GLU A 76 17.77 -46.52 -2.76
CA GLU A 76 17.49 -45.41 -1.86
C GLU A 76 18.15 -44.12 -2.31
N ASP A 77 19.46 -44.18 -2.60
CA ASP A 77 20.21 -43.05 -3.15
C ASP A 77 19.65 -42.61 -4.51
N ALA A 78 19.27 -43.57 -5.37
CA ALA A 78 18.68 -43.28 -6.66
C ALA A 78 17.32 -42.57 -6.54
N ARG A 79 16.46 -42.99 -5.58
CA ARG A 79 15.18 -42.32 -5.30
C ARG A 79 15.39 -40.91 -4.76
N ALA A 80 16.33 -40.73 -3.83
CA ALA A 80 16.68 -39.42 -3.28
C ALA A 80 17.23 -38.49 -4.37
N GLY A 81 18.17 -38.97 -5.17
CA GLY A 81 18.76 -38.23 -6.28
C GLY A 81 17.74 -37.87 -7.36
N LEU A 82 16.83 -38.78 -7.71
CA LEU A 82 15.72 -38.48 -8.62
C LEU A 82 14.80 -37.41 -8.07
N THR A 83 14.46 -37.46 -6.77
CA THR A 83 13.57 -36.49 -6.15
C THR A 83 14.19 -35.10 -6.15
N GLU A 84 15.49 -34.99 -5.82
CA GLU A 84 16.20 -33.72 -5.90
C GLU A 84 16.36 -33.24 -7.35
N LEU A 85 16.61 -34.14 -8.31
CA LEU A 85 16.67 -33.78 -9.73
C LEU A 85 15.33 -33.23 -10.23
N VAL A 86 14.20 -33.83 -9.83
CA VAL A 86 12.86 -33.30 -10.15
C VAL A 86 12.67 -31.91 -9.53
N ALA A 87 13.13 -31.68 -8.29
CA ALA A 87 13.08 -30.37 -7.67
C ALA A 87 13.91 -29.33 -8.43
N LEU A 88 15.13 -29.68 -8.84
CA LEU A 88 16.00 -28.80 -9.63
C LEU A 88 15.42 -28.49 -11.02
N CYS A 89 14.81 -29.48 -11.68
CA CYS A 89 14.12 -29.26 -12.95
C CYS A 89 12.90 -28.34 -12.79
N ALA A 90 12.11 -28.53 -11.74
CA ALA A 90 10.98 -27.66 -11.40
C ALA A 90 11.44 -26.22 -11.12
N ASP A 91 12.56 -26.07 -10.41
CA ASP A 91 13.15 -24.77 -10.09
C ASP A 91 13.72 -24.04 -11.32
N SER A 92 14.00 -24.78 -12.41
CA SER A 92 14.51 -24.23 -13.67
C SER A 92 13.44 -23.72 -14.64
N LEU A 93 12.16 -23.81 -14.27
CA LEU A 93 11.04 -23.31 -15.08
C LEU A 93 11.09 -21.78 -15.18
N GLU A 94 10.89 -21.25 -16.39
CA GLU A 94 10.96 -19.81 -16.62
C GLU A 94 9.83 -19.10 -15.86
N PRO A 95 10.13 -18.09 -15.03
CA PRO A 95 9.10 -17.27 -14.41
C PRO A 95 8.31 -16.47 -15.44
N ASP A 96 7.05 -16.20 -15.13
CA ASP A 96 6.25 -15.25 -15.90
C ASP A 96 6.94 -13.88 -15.91
N SER A 97 7.16 -13.33 -17.11
CA SER A 97 7.77 -12.00 -17.30
C SER A 97 6.99 -10.86 -16.65
N SER A 98 5.73 -11.09 -16.28
CA SER A 98 4.84 -10.13 -15.61
C SER A 98 4.91 -10.18 -14.08
N LEU A 99 5.79 -11.01 -13.50
CA LEU A 99 5.94 -11.10 -12.05
C LEU A 99 6.39 -9.75 -11.45
N PRO A 100 5.79 -9.33 -10.32
CA PRO A 100 6.22 -8.13 -9.61
C PRO A 100 7.60 -8.32 -8.98
N GLU A 101 8.31 -7.22 -8.70
CA GLU A 101 9.55 -7.27 -7.94
C GLU A 101 9.34 -7.89 -6.54
N PRO A 102 10.31 -8.66 -6.02
CA PRO A 102 10.25 -9.20 -4.67
C PRO A 102 10.37 -8.11 -3.61
N ALA A 103 9.58 -8.23 -2.54
CA ALA A 103 9.82 -7.44 -1.33
C ALA A 103 11.11 -7.90 -0.61
N ASP A 104 11.38 -9.21 -0.64
CA ASP A 104 12.63 -9.83 -0.20
C ASP A 104 13.01 -10.93 -1.20
N ALA A 105 14.10 -10.71 -1.94
CA ALA A 105 14.57 -11.66 -2.95
C ALA A 105 15.00 -12.99 -2.32
N ALA A 106 15.63 -12.98 -1.15
CA ALA A 106 16.09 -14.20 -0.49
C ALA A 106 14.92 -15.04 0.03
N ALA A 107 13.88 -14.40 0.57
CA ALA A 107 12.67 -15.08 0.99
C ALA A 107 11.89 -15.67 -0.19
N ARG A 108 11.79 -14.94 -1.30
CA ARG A 108 11.18 -15.42 -2.54
C ARG A 108 11.89 -16.66 -3.09
N ASP A 109 13.22 -16.63 -3.17
CA ASP A 109 14.02 -17.75 -3.66
C ASP A 109 13.91 -18.97 -2.74
N ARG A 110 13.88 -18.75 -1.41
CA ARG A 110 13.63 -19.82 -0.43
C ARG A 110 12.26 -20.45 -0.61
N LEU A 111 11.21 -19.64 -0.76
CA LEU A 111 9.84 -20.13 -1.00
C LEU A 111 9.76 -20.91 -2.31
N ALA A 112 10.37 -20.41 -3.39
CA ALA A 112 10.42 -21.09 -4.68
C ALA A 112 11.08 -22.48 -4.55
N THR A 113 12.26 -22.53 -3.92
CA THR A 113 12.98 -23.79 -3.65
C THR A 113 12.13 -24.77 -2.83
N ALA A 114 11.46 -24.27 -1.79
CA ALA A 114 10.63 -25.08 -0.91
C ALA A 114 9.40 -25.66 -1.62
N VAL A 115 8.75 -24.88 -2.47
CA VAL A 115 7.61 -25.31 -3.30
C VAL A 115 8.07 -26.34 -4.33
N CYS A 116 9.21 -26.14 -5.00
CA CYS A 116 9.75 -27.10 -5.96
C CYS A 116 10.09 -28.44 -5.30
N ARG A 117 10.67 -28.44 -4.10
CA ARG A 117 10.92 -29.65 -3.31
C ARG A 117 9.64 -30.32 -2.80
N ALA A 118 8.65 -29.54 -2.37
CA ALA A 118 7.34 -30.05 -1.98
C ALA A 118 6.61 -30.72 -3.15
N TYR A 119 6.63 -30.09 -4.32
CA TYR A 119 6.14 -30.67 -5.57
C TYR A 119 6.89 -31.95 -5.92
N ALA A 120 8.23 -31.94 -5.90
CA ALA A 120 9.05 -33.08 -6.27
C ALA A 120 8.77 -34.32 -5.41
N ALA A 121 8.55 -34.13 -4.10
CA ALA A 121 8.24 -35.24 -3.21
C ALA A 121 6.93 -35.96 -3.57
N ASN A 122 5.94 -35.23 -4.11
CA ASN A 122 4.68 -35.79 -4.59
C ASN A 122 4.75 -36.27 -6.05
N ALA A 123 5.52 -35.57 -6.89
CA ALA A 123 5.60 -35.80 -8.33
C ALA A 123 6.53 -36.94 -8.71
N THR A 124 7.65 -37.12 -8.02
CA THR A 124 8.68 -38.09 -8.38
C THR A 124 8.14 -39.52 -8.51
N PRO A 125 7.33 -40.07 -7.57
CA PRO A 125 6.82 -41.43 -7.69
C PRO A 125 6.00 -41.66 -8.97
N ARG A 126 5.25 -40.65 -9.43
CA ARG A 126 4.42 -40.74 -10.64
C ARG A 126 5.19 -40.43 -11.92
N LEU A 127 6.12 -39.47 -11.90
CA LEU A 127 6.97 -39.15 -13.06
C LEU A 127 7.95 -40.27 -13.41
N VAL A 128 8.42 -40.99 -12.39
CA VAL A 128 9.35 -42.13 -12.54
C VAL A 128 8.76 -43.28 -13.34
N ALA A 129 7.43 -43.45 -13.35
CA ALA A 129 6.78 -44.43 -14.22
C ALA A 129 6.98 -44.14 -15.72
N GLY A 130 7.19 -42.86 -16.11
CA GLY A 130 7.49 -42.45 -17.49
C GLY A 130 8.99 -42.47 -17.84
N LEU A 131 9.87 -42.65 -16.86
CA LEU A 131 11.32 -42.63 -17.06
C LEU A 131 11.87 -43.93 -17.65
N PHE A 132 11.24 -45.08 -17.37
CA PHE A 132 11.78 -46.39 -17.72
C PHE A 132 11.09 -46.99 -18.95
N PRO A 133 11.76 -47.06 -20.12
CA PRO A 133 11.15 -47.60 -21.32
C PRO A 133 10.83 -49.10 -21.22
N ASN A 134 11.59 -49.85 -20.41
CA ASN A 134 11.43 -51.31 -20.23
C ASN A 134 11.35 -51.77 -18.76
N GLY A 135 11.39 -50.83 -17.80
CA GLY A 135 11.34 -51.13 -16.37
C GLY A 135 9.90 -51.18 -15.82
N ARG A 136 9.70 -51.83 -14.67
CA ARG A 136 8.42 -51.75 -13.94
C ARG A 136 8.37 -50.44 -13.13
N PRO A 137 7.18 -49.86 -12.92
CA PRO A 137 7.01 -48.67 -12.08
C PRO A 137 7.59 -48.84 -10.66
N ASP A 138 7.55 -50.07 -10.14
CA ASP A 138 8.00 -50.41 -8.79
C ASP A 138 9.47 -50.87 -8.73
N ASP A 139 10.24 -50.79 -9.83
CA ASP A 139 11.62 -51.31 -9.87
C ASP A 139 12.56 -50.58 -8.92
N LEU A 140 12.31 -49.29 -8.68
CA LEU A 140 13.00 -48.51 -7.66
C LEU A 140 12.43 -48.72 -6.25
N GLY A 141 11.39 -49.53 -6.09
CA GLY A 141 10.72 -49.74 -4.80
C GLY A 141 9.82 -48.57 -4.39
N ARG A 142 9.36 -48.61 -3.14
CA ARG A 142 8.46 -47.58 -2.60
C ARG A 142 9.25 -46.32 -2.27
N PHE A 143 8.78 -45.18 -2.77
CA PHE A 143 9.27 -43.87 -2.34
C PHE A 143 8.88 -43.62 -0.88
N PRO A 144 9.79 -43.04 -0.08
CA PRO A 144 9.44 -42.62 1.27
C PRO A 144 8.33 -41.57 1.22
N LEU A 145 7.53 -41.51 2.29
CA LEU A 145 6.58 -40.40 2.45
C LEU A 145 7.37 -39.08 2.50
N PRO A 146 6.84 -37.99 1.91
CA PRO A 146 7.49 -36.69 1.94
C PRO A 146 7.81 -36.27 3.38
N GLN A 147 9.05 -35.87 3.64
CA GLN A 147 9.45 -35.34 4.94
C GLN A 147 8.72 -34.01 5.22
N LEU A 148 8.28 -33.83 6.47
CA LEU A 148 7.48 -32.69 6.94
C LEU A 148 8.34 -31.78 7.83
N GLU A 149 9.51 -31.38 7.38
CA GLU A 149 10.40 -30.51 8.17
C GLU A 149 10.77 -29.23 7.42
N GLY A 150 10.88 -28.12 8.17
CA GLY A 150 11.37 -26.83 7.71
C GLY A 150 10.50 -26.19 6.63
N ASP A 151 11.17 -25.57 5.65
CA ASP A 151 10.53 -24.80 4.58
C ASP A 151 9.66 -25.66 3.66
N VAL A 152 10.03 -26.93 3.44
CA VAL A 152 9.24 -27.87 2.63
C VAL A 152 7.91 -28.19 3.30
N ALA A 153 7.91 -28.37 4.64
CA ALA A 153 6.68 -28.61 5.40
C ALA A 153 5.72 -27.41 5.33
N ALA A 154 6.27 -26.20 5.45
CA ALA A 154 5.50 -24.97 5.33
C ALA A 154 4.92 -24.79 3.92
N ALA A 155 5.69 -25.06 2.86
CA ALA A 155 5.20 -25.01 1.48
C ALA A 155 4.07 -26.02 1.23
N ARG A 156 4.14 -27.22 1.83
CA ARG A 156 3.04 -28.21 1.77
C ARG A 156 1.82 -27.74 2.56
N ALA A 157 2.02 -27.21 3.77
CA ALA A 157 0.92 -26.65 4.58
C ALA A 157 0.22 -25.49 3.86
N MET A 158 0.99 -24.64 3.17
CA MET A 158 0.49 -23.60 2.29
C MET A 158 -0.39 -24.17 1.17
N ALA A 159 0.09 -25.19 0.45
CA ALA A 159 -0.67 -25.85 -0.61
C ALA A 159 -1.96 -26.51 -0.11
N VAL A 160 -1.93 -27.16 1.06
CA VAL A 160 -3.12 -27.73 1.72
C VAL A 160 -4.11 -26.63 2.13
N ALA A 161 -3.62 -25.53 2.70
CA ALA A 161 -4.45 -24.40 3.12
C ALA A 161 -5.13 -23.69 1.94
N ILE A 162 -4.44 -23.57 0.80
CA ILE A 162 -5.02 -23.09 -0.47
C ILE A 162 -6.03 -24.10 -0.99
N GLY A 163 -5.69 -25.39 -1.01
CA GLY A 163 -6.57 -26.46 -1.49
C GLY A 163 -7.90 -26.51 -0.74
N ALA A 164 -7.87 -26.39 0.58
CA ALA A 164 -9.06 -26.33 1.43
C ALA A 164 -10.00 -25.15 1.09
N ARG A 165 -9.46 -24.03 0.61
CA ARG A 165 -10.21 -22.80 0.26
C ARG A 165 -10.68 -22.75 -1.19
N THR A 166 -9.99 -23.47 -2.06
CA THR A 166 -10.22 -23.47 -3.51
C THR A 166 -10.85 -24.77 -4.02
N ALA A 167 -11.23 -25.68 -3.11
CA ALA A 167 -11.72 -27.03 -3.41
C ALA A 167 -10.79 -27.84 -4.33
N SER A 168 -9.48 -27.57 -4.25
CA SER A 168 -8.43 -28.23 -5.04
C SER A 168 -7.59 -29.16 -4.16
N GLY A 169 -7.08 -30.26 -4.72
CA GLY A 169 -6.16 -31.16 -4.00
C GLY A 169 -4.74 -30.57 -3.90
N GLU A 170 -3.95 -31.01 -2.90
CA GLU A 170 -2.56 -30.57 -2.68
C GLU A 170 -1.70 -30.67 -3.96
N ASP A 171 -1.76 -31.79 -4.69
CA ASP A 171 -1.00 -32.00 -5.94
C ASP A 171 -1.38 -30.99 -7.04
N ALA A 172 -2.67 -30.66 -7.17
CA ALA A 172 -3.14 -29.69 -8.16
C ALA A 172 -2.65 -28.28 -7.84
N VAL A 173 -2.65 -27.91 -6.55
CA VAL A 173 -2.11 -26.62 -6.10
C VAL A 173 -0.61 -26.54 -6.33
N LEU A 174 0.16 -27.55 -5.90
CA LEU A 174 1.61 -27.58 -6.08
C LEU A 174 2.02 -27.51 -7.56
N LYS A 175 1.30 -28.20 -8.45
CA LYS A 175 1.51 -28.11 -9.91
C LYS A 175 1.38 -26.68 -10.41
N ARG A 176 0.30 -25.97 -10.05
CA ARG A 176 0.10 -24.57 -10.44
C ARG A 176 1.18 -23.66 -9.85
N LEU A 177 1.55 -23.84 -8.58
CA LEU A 177 2.58 -23.02 -7.94
C LEU A 177 3.95 -23.16 -8.60
N VAL A 178 4.32 -24.38 -9.01
CA VAL A 178 5.56 -24.66 -9.77
C VAL A 178 5.46 -24.12 -11.21
N ALA A 179 4.29 -24.24 -11.85
CA ALA A 179 4.04 -23.72 -13.19
C ALA A 179 4.28 -22.21 -13.33
N ALA A 180 4.10 -21.47 -12.24
CA ALA A 180 4.39 -20.03 -12.20
C ALA A 180 5.88 -19.69 -12.37
N GLY A 181 6.75 -20.70 -12.33
CA GLY A 181 8.19 -20.57 -12.47
C GLY A 181 8.88 -20.04 -11.20
N HIS A 182 10.21 -19.98 -11.24
CA HIS A 182 11.02 -19.61 -10.08
C HIS A 182 10.66 -18.21 -9.54
N GLY A 183 10.27 -18.13 -8.27
CA GLY A 183 9.84 -16.90 -7.62
C GLY A 183 8.38 -16.49 -7.89
N GLY A 184 7.63 -17.24 -8.70
CA GLY A 184 6.21 -16.96 -9.00
C GLY A 184 5.21 -17.54 -8.00
N ALA A 185 5.65 -18.44 -7.11
CA ALA A 185 4.76 -19.23 -6.26
C ALA A 185 3.80 -18.40 -5.40
N ALA A 186 4.28 -17.33 -4.73
CA ALA A 186 3.42 -16.47 -3.91
C ALA A 186 2.38 -15.72 -4.74
N TYR A 187 2.76 -15.25 -5.93
CA TYR A 187 1.87 -14.54 -6.85
C TYR A 187 0.77 -15.44 -7.43
N GLU A 188 1.09 -16.71 -7.67
CA GLU A 188 0.13 -17.72 -8.12
C GLU A 188 -0.77 -18.19 -6.97
N ALA A 189 -0.23 -18.37 -5.76
CA ALA A 189 -1.02 -18.64 -4.56
C ALA A 189 -2.06 -17.54 -4.30
N ALA A 190 -1.65 -16.27 -4.41
CA ALA A 190 -2.55 -15.13 -4.32
C ALA A 190 -3.65 -15.18 -5.40
N GLY A 191 -3.28 -15.51 -6.64
CA GLY A 191 -4.23 -15.70 -7.74
C GLY A 191 -5.29 -16.74 -7.42
N MET A 192 -4.89 -17.93 -6.97
CA MET A 192 -5.82 -19.01 -6.60
C MET A 192 -6.80 -18.62 -5.48
N LEU A 193 -6.31 -17.95 -4.43
CA LEU A 193 -7.15 -17.51 -3.31
C LEU A 193 -8.18 -16.45 -3.74
N LEU A 194 -7.83 -15.62 -4.72
CA LEU A 194 -8.69 -14.57 -5.26
C LEU A 194 -9.67 -15.12 -6.30
N GLU A 195 -9.26 -16.06 -7.16
CA GLU A 195 -10.12 -16.77 -8.12
C GLU A 195 -11.28 -17.51 -7.45
N ALA A 196 -11.05 -18.08 -6.27
CA ALA A 196 -12.09 -18.74 -5.49
C ALA A 196 -13.18 -17.78 -4.95
N ARG A 197 -12.99 -16.46 -5.09
CA ARG A 197 -13.94 -15.45 -4.62
C ARG A 197 -14.77 -14.91 -5.78
N MET A 198 -16.07 -15.19 -5.71
CA MET A 198 -17.08 -14.69 -6.64
C MET A 198 -17.00 -13.16 -6.85
N ASP A 199 -16.75 -12.40 -5.79
CA ASP A 199 -16.77 -10.93 -5.83
C ASP A 199 -15.48 -10.32 -6.39
N TYR A 200 -14.38 -11.06 -6.38
CA TYR A 200 -13.11 -10.62 -6.93
C TYR A 200 -13.15 -10.50 -8.46
N ALA A 201 -13.79 -11.47 -9.13
CA ALA A 201 -13.92 -11.48 -10.59
C ALA A 201 -14.68 -10.26 -11.14
N ARG A 202 -15.53 -9.67 -10.30
CA ARG A 202 -16.34 -8.49 -10.64
C ARG A 202 -15.51 -7.19 -10.63
N LEU A 203 -14.40 -7.16 -9.88
CA LEU A 203 -13.58 -5.95 -9.71
C LEU A 203 -12.90 -5.50 -11.02
N PRO A 204 -12.64 -4.19 -11.22
CA PRO A 204 -11.81 -3.69 -12.32
C PRO A 204 -10.43 -4.37 -12.39
N GLN A 205 -9.92 -4.60 -13.61
CA GLN A 205 -8.68 -5.36 -13.83
C GLN A 205 -7.44 -4.76 -13.13
N GLY A 206 -7.34 -3.42 -13.06
CA GLY A 206 -6.25 -2.73 -12.36
C GLY A 206 -6.26 -2.98 -10.84
N GLN A 207 -7.43 -2.98 -10.21
CA GLN A 207 -7.58 -3.26 -8.77
C GLN A 207 -7.34 -4.73 -8.47
N ARG A 208 -7.77 -5.64 -9.36
CA ARG A 208 -7.46 -7.06 -9.26
C ARG A 208 -5.96 -7.32 -9.20
N ALA A 209 -5.18 -6.66 -10.08
CA ALA A 209 -3.73 -6.81 -10.13
C ALA A 209 -3.03 -6.23 -8.87
N GLY A 210 -3.55 -5.14 -8.31
CA GLY A 210 -3.03 -4.53 -7.07
C GLY A 210 -3.22 -5.43 -5.85
N ILE A 211 -4.44 -5.93 -5.62
CA ILE A 211 -4.75 -6.85 -4.51
C ILE A 211 -3.92 -8.13 -4.63
N ARG A 212 -3.78 -8.68 -5.85
CA ARG A 212 -2.97 -9.87 -6.09
C ARG A 212 -1.50 -9.64 -5.72
N ARG A 213 -0.93 -8.48 -6.06
CA ARG A 213 0.44 -8.11 -5.66
C ARG A 213 0.59 -7.98 -4.15
N GLN A 214 -0.32 -7.26 -3.48
CA GLN A 214 -0.28 -7.10 -2.02
C GLN A 214 -0.36 -8.44 -1.28
N LEU A 215 -1.25 -9.34 -1.73
CA LEU A 215 -1.34 -10.69 -1.18
C LEU A 215 -0.05 -11.49 -1.40
N ALA A 216 0.54 -11.42 -2.59
CA ALA A 216 1.79 -12.10 -2.88
C ALA A 216 2.91 -11.63 -1.94
N THR A 217 3.04 -10.32 -1.75
CA THR A 217 4.00 -9.74 -0.79
C THR A 217 3.73 -10.18 0.65
N SER A 218 2.47 -10.27 1.06
CA SER A 218 2.12 -10.77 2.40
C SER A 218 2.48 -12.24 2.60
N ILE A 219 2.30 -13.07 1.57
CA ILE A 219 2.69 -14.50 1.59
C ILE A 219 4.22 -14.62 1.68
N GLU A 220 4.96 -13.83 0.88
CA GLU A 220 6.43 -13.77 0.94
C GLU A 220 6.93 -13.32 2.31
N ALA A 221 6.35 -12.26 2.88
CA ALA A 221 6.72 -11.74 4.20
C ALA A 221 6.44 -12.74 5.32
N GLY A 222 5.28 -13.42 5.31
CA GLY A 222 4.97 -14.47 6.27
C GLY A 222 5.92 -15.68 6.17
N PHE A 223 6.49 -15.93 4.99
CA PHE A 223 7.54 -16.93 4.83
C PHE A 223 8.91 -16.41 5.29
N ALA A 224 9.20 -15.13 5.10
CA ALA A 224 10.45 -14.46 5.46
C ALA A 224 10.66 -14.31 6.97
N GLU A 225 9.60 -14.02 7.73
CA GLU A 225 9.64 -13.86 9.20
C GLU A 225 10.03 -15.15 9.96
N ARG A 226 10.17 -16.28 9.26
CA ARG A 226 10.61 -17.54 9.83
C ARG A 226 12.12 -17.55 10.06
N ASP A 227 12.49 -17.37 11.33
CA ASP A 227 13.86 -17.30 11.84
C ASP A 227 14.55 -18.69 11.86
N LEU A 228 15.37 -18.94 10.85
CA LEU A 228 16.11 -20.21 10.65
C LEU A 228 17.08 -20.52 11.80
N GLU A 229 17.66 -19.51 12.44
CA GLU A 229 18.65 -19.70 13.50
C GLU A 229 18.01 -20.19 14.81
N ARG A 230 16.76 -19.77 15.10
CA ARG A 230 16.01 -20.28 16.25
C ARG A 230 15.50 -21.71 16.06
N ALA A 231 15.11 -22.08 14.84
CA ALA A 231 14.64 -23.44 14.54
C ALA A 231 15.77 -24.48 14.61
N ALA A 232 16.99 -24.12 14.19
CA ALA A 232 18.14 -25.01 14.20
C ALA A 232 18.80 -25.19 15.59
N ALA A 233 18.57 -24.25 16.52
CA ALA A 233 19.18 -24.26 17.86
C ALA A 233 18.40 -25.06 18.93
N ARG A 234 17.29 -25.70 18.56
CA ARG A 234 16.32 -26.36 19.45
C ARG A 234 16.53 -27.89 19.52
N GLU A 235 16.52 -28.46 20.72
CA GLU A 235 16.95 -29.85 21.01
C GLU A 235 15.90 -30.89 20.55
N LEU A 236 16.32 -32.12 20.23
CA LEU A 236 15.54 -33.21 19.60
C LEU A 236 14.18 -33.56 20.23
N THR A 237 13.87 -33.17 21.48
CA THR A 237 12.54 -33.31 22.08
C THR A 237 11.50 -32.32 21.54
N GLU A 238 11.95 -31.27 20.84
CA GLU A 238 11.13 -30.23 20.20
C GLU A 238 10.77 -30.57 18.75
N GLU A 239 11.16 -31.75 18.21
CA GLU A 239 10.95 -32.11 16.78
C GLU A 239 9.46 -32.08 16.37
N LEU A 240 8.54 -32.49 17.24
CA LEU A 240 7.09 -32.38 16.99
C LEU A 240 6.56 -30.94 17.11
N GLU A 241 7.14 -30.14 18.01
CA GLU A 241 6.78 -28.72 18.16
C GLU A 241 7.29 -27.90 16.98
N ASN A 242 8.50 -28.19 16.50
CA ASN A 242 9.09 -27.62 15.28
C ASN A 242 8.26 -27.98 14.05
N ARG A 243 7.86 -29.26 13.90
CA ARG A 243 6.94 -29.67 12.81
C ARG A 243 5.59 -28.96 12.90
N ARG A 244 5.08 -28.72 14.11
CA ARG A 244 3.83 -27.99 14.33
C ARG A 244 4.00 -26.52 13.97
N GLU A 245 5.07 -25.86 14.43
CA GLU A 245 5.41 -24.47 14.11
C GLU A 245 5.56 -24.27 12.60
N ASP A 246 6.26 -25.16 11.91
CA ASP A 246 6.45 -25.13 10.45
C ASP A 246 5.12 -25.23 9.68
N VAL A 247 4.26 -26.17 10.09
CA VAL A 247 2.93 -26.33 9.51
C VAL A 247 2.04 -25.13 9.81
N THR A 248 2.08 -24.61 11.05
CA THR A 248 1.31 -23.40 11.42
C THR A 248 1.82 -22.13 10.75
N GLY A 249 3.11 -22.02 10.45
CA GLY A 249 3.68 -20.87 9.74
C GLY A 249 3.21 -20.82 8.29
N GLY A 250 3.32 -21.94 7.56
CA GLY A 250 2.86 -22.02 6.17
C GLY A 250 1.34 -21.86 6.02
N ALA A 251 0.56 -22.51 6.89
CA ALA A 251 -0.89 -22.33 6.91
C ALA A 251 -1.29 -20.92 7.38
N GLY A 252 -0.61 -20.38 8.40
CA GLY A 252 -0.85 -19.06 8.96
C GLY A 252 -0.60 -17.93 7.96
N ALA A 253 0.43 -18.03 7.10
CA ALA A 253 0.64 -17.08 6.02
C ALA A 253 -0.56 -17.02 5.05
N ILE A 254 -1.18 -18.16 4.75
CA ILE A 254 -2.39 -18.25 3.91
C ILE A 254 -3.64 -17.77 4.64
N ASP A 255 -3.74 -18.01 5.95
CA ASP A 255 -4.84 -17.50 6.78
C ASP A 255 -4.82 -15.97 6.82
N THR A 256 -3.65 -15.37 7.06
CA THR A 256 -3.43 -13.92 7.04
C THR A 256 -3.71 -13.34 5.66
N ALA A 257 -3.16 -13.93 4.59
CA ALA A 257 -3.42 -13.49 3.22
C ALA A 257 -4.91 -13.60 2.85
N SER A 258 -5.59 -14.64 3.32
CA SER A 258 -7.04 -14.78 3.14
C SER A 258 -7.83 -13.75 3.94
N GLY A 259 -7.38 -13.38 5.14
CA GLY A 259 -7.95 -12.28 5.93
C GLY A 259 -7.87 -10.96 5.16
N ILE A 260 -6.66 -10.59 4.72
CA ILE A 260 -6.39 -9.39 3.93
C ILE A 260 -7.23 -9.37 2.64
N ALA A 261 -7.29 -10.48 1.90
CA ALA A 261 -8.13 -10.55 0.70
C ALA A 261 -9.61 -10.34 0.99
N THR A 262 -10.12 -10.80 2.14
CA THR A 262 -11.52 -10.60 2.52
C THR A 262 -11.79 -9.15 2.84
N GLU A 263 -10.87 -8.54 3.59
CA GLU A 263 -10.98 -7.16 4.00
C GLU A 263 -10.86 -6.21 2.79
N GLU A 264 -9.86 -6.38 1.94
CA GLU A 264 -9.62 -5.51 0.78
C GLU A 264 -10.70 -5.68 -0.31
N VAL A 265 -11.09 -6.92 -0.64
CA VAL A 265 -12.21 -7.15 -1.57
C VAL A 265 -13.52 -6.61 -0.96
N GLY A 266 -13.73 -6.76 0.34
CA GLY A 266 -14.89 -6.21 1.05
C GLY A 266 -14.94 -4.69 1.00
N LYS A 267 -13.86 -4.00 1.35
CA LYS A 267 -13.72 -2.53 1.28
C LYS A 267 -13.97 -2.01 -0.14
N LEU A 268 -13.41 -2.68 -1.14
CA LEU A 268 -13.59 -2.32 -2.54
C LEU A 268 -15.02 -2.59 -3.02
N HIS A 269 -15.64 -3.69 -2.61
CA HIS A 269 -17.03 -3.98 -2.96
C HIS A 269 -17.99 -2.98 -2.31
N GLU A 270 -17.78 -2.65 -1.04
CA GLU A 270 -18.53 -1.63 -0.30
C GLU A 270 -18.34 -0.24 -0.93
N PHE A 271 -17.11 0.12 -1.31
CA PHE A 271 -16.82 1.34 -2.05
C PHE A 271 -17.55 1.37 -3.40
N LEU A 272 -17.46 0.29 -4.19
CA LEU A 272 -18.10 0.17 -5.51
C LEU A 272 -19.63 0.15 -5.43
N GLN A 273 -20.21 -0.41 -4.36
CA GLN A 273 -21.64 -0.28 -4.06
C GLN A 273 -22.02 1.16 -3.68
N LYS A 274 -21.22 1.83 -2.84
CA LYS A 274 -21.45 3.24 -2.45
C LYS A 274 -21.41 4.21 -3.64
N ILE A 275 -20.72 3.87 -4.73
CA ILE A 275 -20.68 4.65 -5.97
C ILE A 275 -21.62 4.12 -7.07
N ASP A 276 -22.55 3.22 -6.74
CA ASP A 276 -23.56 2.66 -7.68
C ASP A 276 -22.95 1.97 -8.92
N TYR A 277 -21.75 1.39 -8.77
CA TYR A 277 -21.02 0.77 -9.88
C TYR A 277 -21.67 -0.52 -10.38
N TRP A 278 -22.38 -1.25 -9.51
CA TRP A 278 -22.91 -2.59 -9.81
C TRP A 278 -24.33 -2.62 -10.40
N GLU A 279 -25.10 -1.54 -10.25
CA GLU A 279 -26.47 -1.46 -10.79
C GLU A 279 -26.51 -1.01 -12.26
N LYS A 280 -25.36 -0.62 -12.83
CA LYS A 280 -25.29 -0.18 -14.23
C LYS A 280 -24.80 -1.32 -15.12
N PRO A 281 -25.55 -1.70 -16.17
CA PRO A 281 -25.09 -2.67 -17.14
C PRO A 281 -23.78 -2.21 -17.78
N ALA A 282 -22.87 -3.15 -18.03
CA ALA A 282 -21.48 -2.93 -18.48
C ALA A 282 -21.31 -2.10 -19.76
N ASP A 283 -22.40 -1.75 -20.46
CA ASP A 283 -22.42 -0.98 -21.70
C ASP A 283 -22.89 0.47 -21.55
N GLN A 284 -23.09 0.98 -20.32
CA GLN A 284 -23.36 2.40 -20.10
C GLN A 284 -22.15 3.10 -19.45
N PRO A 285 -21.53 4.09 -20.12
CA PRO A 285 -20.46 4.87 -19.51
C PRO A 285 -21.00 5.58 -18.27
N LEU A 286 -20.26 5.47 -17.16
CA LEU A 286 -20.53 6.19 -15.92
C LEU A 286 -20.66 7.69 -16.25
N PRO A 287 -21.80 8.34 -15.94
CA PRO A 287 -21.95 9.77 -16.17
C PRO A 287 -20.94 10.50 -15.28
N GLY A 288 -20.04 11.26 -15.91
CA GLY A 288 -19.06 12.10 -15.23
C GLY A 288 -17.62 11.60 -15.19
N LEU A 289 -17.32 10.35 -15.61
CA LEU A 289 -15.92 9.95 -15.78
C LEU A 289 -15.39 10.40 -17.15
N PRO A 290 -14.23 11.08 -17.21
CA PRO A 290 -13.67 11.52 -18.47
C PRO A 290 -13.23 10.32 -19.29
N ALA A 291 -13.96 10.02 -20.37
CA ALA A 291 -13.59 9.00 -21.34
C ALA A 291 -12.36 9.42 -22.18
N GLU A 292 -12.12 10.73 -22.29
CA GLU A 292 -11.07 11.31 -23.13
C GLU A 292 -9.96 11.96 -22.31
N ARG A 293 -8.73 11.80 -22.81
CA ARG A 293 -7.53 12.44 -22.26
C ARG A 293 -7.73 13.97 -22.26
N PRO A 294 -7.25 14.71 -21.25
CA PRO A 294 -7.30 16.16 -21.26
C PRO A 294 -6.63 16.71 -22.52
N GLN A 295 -7.32 17.60 -23.23
CA GLN A 295 -6.86 18.14 -24.52
C GLN A 295 -5.70 19.12 -24.36
N SER A 296 -5.53 19.68 -23.16
CA SER A 296 -4.48 20.63 -22.82
C SER A 296 -4.23 20.63 -21.31
N LEU A 297 -3.14 21.29 -20.89
CA LEU A 297 -2.89 21.55 -19.47
C LEU A 297 -4.02 22.37 -18.84
N GLU A 298 -4.57 23.34 -19.57
CA GLU A 298 -5.69 24.15 -19.09
C GLU A 298 -6.96 23.30 -18.87
N ASP A 299 -7.26 22.37 -19.78
CA ASP A 299 -8.36 21.40 -19.59
C ASP A 299 -8.13 20.52 -18.35
N LEU A 300 -6.91 20.03 -18.14
CA LEU A 300 -6.55 19.28 -16.93
C LEU A 300 -6.74 20.13 -15.66
N PHE A 301 -6.31 21.39 -15.68
CA PHE A 301 -6.43 22.33 -14.56
C PHE A 301 -7.89 22.58 -14.19
N GLN A 302 -8.75 22.84 -15.18
CA GLN A 302 -10.19 23.02 -14.97
C GLN A 302 -10.86 21.76 -14.41
N ARG A 303 -10.49 20.56 -14.90
CA ARG A 303 -11.01 19.28 -14.38
C ARG A 303 -10.62 19.05 -12.92
N VAL A 304 -9.35 19.29 -12.59
CA VAL A 304 -8.85 19.14 -11.21
C VAL A 304 -9.51 20.17 -10.30
N HIS A 305 -9.61 21.43 -10.73
CA HIS A 305 -10.31 22.48 -10.00
C HIS A 305 -11.76 22.11 -9.67
N GLY A 306 -12.53 21.69 -10.67
CA GLY A 306 -13.92 21.25 -10.48
C GLY A 306 -14.03 20.06 -9.53
N THR A 307 -13.14 19.07 -9.69
CA THR A 307 -13.11 17.89 -8.81
C THR A 307 -12.77 18.25 -7.36
N VAL A 308 -11.80 19.13 -7.14
CA VAL A 308 -11.44 19.62 -5.80
C VAL A 308 -12.59 20.41 -5.18
N GLY A 309 -13.27 21.26 -5.95
CA GLY A 309 -14.46 21.98 -5.51
C GLY A 309 -15.57 21.02 -5.05
N GLU A 310 -15.86 19.98 -5.82
CA GLU A 310 -16.82 18.94 -5.44
C GLU A 310 -16.42 18.18 -4.17
N LEU A 311 -15.15 17.76 -4.08
CA LEU A 311 -14.65 16.95 -2.95
C LEU A 311 -14.58 17.74 -1.65
N THR A 312 -14.25 19.03 -1.73
CA THR A 312 -14.20 19.93 -0.57
C THR A 312 -15.57 20.50 -0.20
N GLY A 313 -16.54 20.44 -1.13
CA GLY A 313 -17.85 21.09 -0.98
C GLY A 313 -17.81 22.61 -1.14
N ALA A 314 -16.68 23.17 -1.60
CA ALA A 314 -16.54 24.59 -1.86
C ALA A 314 -17.36 24.99 -3.10
N GLN A 315 -18.31 25.91 -2.94
CA GLN A 315 -19.16 26.37 -4.04
C GLN A 315 -18.46 27.36 -4.97
N GLU A 316 -17.40 28.02 -4.48
CA GLU A 316 -16.62 29.02 -5.19
C GLU A 316 -15.13 28.80 -4.90
N SER A 317 -14.23 29.47 -5.62
CA SER A 317 -12.77 29.37 -5.44
C SER A 317 -12.13 30.71 -5.73
N SER A 318 -11.03 31.03 -5.04
CA SER A 318 -10.27 32.26 -5.27
C SER A 318 -9.40 32.23 -6.53
N TRP A 319 -9.37 31.11 -7.26
CA TRP A 319 -8.64 31.01 -8.52
C TRP A 319 -9.23 31.94 -9.58
N ASN A 320 -8.40 32.80 -10.16
CA ASN A 320 -8.79 33.80 -11.16
C ASN A 320 -8.69 33.30 -12.61
N GLY A 321 -8.32 32.02 -12.82
CA GLY A 321 -8.09 31.44 -14.14
C GLY A 321 -6.70 31.73 -14.71
N GLU A 322 -5.86 32.49 -14.01
CA GLU A 322 -4.49 32.80 -14.43
C GLU A 322 -3.48 31.90 -13.72
N GLN A 323 -2.31 31.81 -14.35
CA GLN A 323 -1.17 31.05 -13.85
C GLN A 323 -0.03 32.03 -13.62
N ALA A 324 0.66 31.92 -12.47
CA ALA A 324 1.75 32.82 -12.18
C ALA A 324 2.87 32.70 -13.24
N PRO A 325 3.48 33.83 -13.68
CA PRO A 325 4.63 33.80 -14.58
C PRO A 325 5.80 33.07 -13.90
N TRP A 326 6.66 32.42 -14.69
CA TRP A 326 7.75 31.58 -14.19
C TRP A 326 8.53 32.27 -13.07
N PRO A 327 8.52 31.74 -11.82
CA PRO A 327 9.52 32.16 -10.85
C PRO A 327 10.86 31.60 -11.30
N ASP A 328 11.77 32.48 -11.72
CA ASP A 328 13.18 32.14 -11.87
C ASP A 328 13.73 31.81 -10.46
N MET A 329 14.30 30.62 -10.31
CA MET A 329 15.11 30.12 -9.18
C MET A 329 14.41 29.29 -8.09
N THR A 330 14.80 28.00 -8.01
CA THR A 330 15.21 27.14 -6.86
C THR A 330 14.66 27.32 -5.44
N GLY A 331 13.63 28.13 -5.20
CA GLY A 331 12.97 28.31 -3.91
C GLY A 331 11.48 28.04 -4.02
N ARG A 332 10.85 27.55 -2.94
CA ARG A 332 9.39 27.41 -2.83
C ARG A 332 8.75 28.71 -3.32
N ALA A 333 7.85 28.61 -4.30
CA ALA A 333 7.06 29.73 -4.78
C ALA A 333 6.44 30.45 -3.57
N THR A 334 6.63 31.77 -3.49
CA THR A 334 5.90 32.61 -2.55
C THR A 334 4.44 32.61 -3.00
N GLN A 335 3.66 31.65 -2.49
CA GLN A 335 2.24 31.47 -2.77
C GLN A 335 1.46 32.56 -2.03
N SER A 336 1.20 33.65 -2.74
CA SER A 336 0.37 34.75 -2.26
C SER A 336 -1.09 34.45 -2.58
N LEU A 337 -2.02 35.06 -1.83
CA LEU A 337 -3.45 35.02 -2.09
C LEU A 337 -3.84 35.94 -3.28
N ASP A 338 -3.06 35.90 -4.37
CA ASP A 338 -3.23 36.67 -5.60
C ASP A 338 -4.20 36.02 -6.60
N GLY A 339 -4.69 34.81 -6.26
CA GLY A 339 -5.62 34.03 -7.06
C GLY A 339 -4.98 33.35 -8.26
N MET A 340 -3.66 33.43 -8.43
CA MET A 340 -2.94 32.76 -9.52
C MET A 340 -2.50 31.35 -9.12
N LEU A 341 -2.45 30.44 -10.09
CA LEU A 341 -1.90 29.09 -9.87
C LEU A 341 -0.36 29.11 -9.89
N HIS A 342 0.25 28.76 -8.76
CA HIS A 342 1.71 28.72 -8.55
C HIS A 342 2.25 27.29 -8.66
N LEU A 343 2.73 26.90 -9.84
CA LEU A 343 3.40 25.62 -10.07
C LEU A 343 4.88 25.82 -10.44
N THR A 344 5.74 24.91 -10.01
CA THR A 344 7.13 24.87 -10.47
C THR A 344 7.20 24.51 -11.96
N ARG A 345 8.32 24.85 -12.60
CA ARG A 345 8.56 24.47 -14.00
C ARG A 345 8.52 22.95 -14.20
N ASP A 346 9.11 22.22 -13.28
CA ASP A 346 9.19 20.75 -13.34
C ASP A 346 7.79 20.13 -13.17
N ALA A 347 6.99 20.60 -12.21
CA ALA A 347 5.62 20.14 -12.02
C ALA A 347 4.74 20.37 -13.27
N ARG A 348 4.90 21.50 -13.96
CA ARG A 348 4.17 21.75 -15.23
C ARG A 348 4.61 20.80 -16.35
N LEU A 349 5.91 20.48 -16.44
CA LEU A 349 6.42 19.52 -17.43
C LEU A 349 5.92 18.11 -17.13
N GLU A 350 5.89 17.72 -15.86
CA GLU A 350 5.38 16.42 -15.41
C GLU A 350 3.87 16.28 -15.66
N LEU A 351 3.07 17.32 -15.39
CA LEU A 351 1.65 17.37 -15.75
C LEU A 351 1.43 17.33 -17.26
N HIS A 352 2.37 17.85 -18.05
CA HIS A 352 2.24 17.84 -19.51
C HIS A 352 2.22 16.42 -20.07
N GLU A 353 2.92 15.48 -19.43
CA GLU A 353 2.88 14.06 -19.78
C GLU A 353 1.47 13.46 -19.68
N LEU A 354 0.61 13.98 -18.80
CA LEU A 354 -0.79 13.56 -18.69
C LEU A 354 -1.67 14.05 -19.86
N THR A 355 -1.23 15.08 -20.57
CA THR A 355 -1.97 15.73 -21.67
C THR A 355 -1.47 15.33 -23.06
N ARG A 356 -0.22 14.87 -23.17
CA ARG A 356 0.43 14.58 -24.45
C ARG A 356 -0.24 13.40 -25.17
N HIS A 357 -0.67 13.60 -26.42
CA HIS A 357 -1.05 12.50 -27.30
C HIS A 357 0.19 11.65 -27.63
N GLY A 358 0.23 10.42 -27.14
CA GLY A 358 1.35 9.48 -27.23
C GLY A 358 0.94 8.07 -26.82
N SER A 359 1.90 7.18 -26.55
CA SER A 359 1.60 5.85 -26.00
C SER A 359 0.69 5.97 -24.77
N SER A 360 -0.29 5.07 -24.64
CA SER A 360 -1.19 5.01 -23.48
C SER A 360 -0.46 4.68 -22.18
N GLN A 361 0.81 4.26 -22.26
CA GLN A 361 1.65 3.86 -21.13
C GLN A 361 2.76 4.90 -20.88
N LEU A 362 2.83 5.38 -19.64
CA LEU A 362 3.87 6.26 -19.09
C LEU A 362 5.02 5.40 -18.51
N THR A 363 6.24 5.92 -18.52
CA THR A 363 7.37 5.29 -17.81
C THR A 363 7.20 5.45 -16.29
N PRO A 364 7.84 4.60 -15.46
CA PRO A 364 7.77 4.75 -13.99
C PRO A 364 8.18 6.14 -13.49
N GLU A 365 9.20 6.75 -14.10
CA GLU A 365 9.65 8.11 -13.79
C GLU A 365 8.57 9.15 -14.14
N GLN A 366 7.93 9.01 -15.31
CA GLN A 366 6.83 9.89 -15.72
C GLN A 366 5.59 9.74 -14.84
N VAL A 367 5.28 8.51 -14.41
CA VAL A 367 4.18 8.24 -13.46
C VAL A 367 4.46 8.93 -12.13
N SER A 368 5.66 8.76 -11.58
CA SER A 368 6.06 9.36 -10.31
C SER A 368 6.00 10.89 -10.37
N GLY A 369 6.60 11.50 -11.39
CA GLY A 369 6.57 12.94 -11.61
C GLY A 369 5.13 13.46 -11.80
N ALA A 370 4.36 12.86 -12.71
CA ALA A 370 2.99 13.28 -12.97
C ALA A 370 2.08 13.16 -11.74
N ARG A 371 2.26 12.13 -10.92
CA ARG A 371 1.55 11.94 -9.66
C ARG A 371 1.92 13.03 -8.65
N GLY A 372 3.23 13.29 -8.47
CA GLY A 372 3.73 14.34 -7.59
C GLY A 372 3.17 15.71 -7.99
N ALA A 373 3.24 16.04 -9.27
CA ALA A 373 2.73 17.30 -9.79
C ALA A 373 1.20 17.41 -9.74
N LEU A 374 0.46 16.30 -9.93
CA LEU A 374 -1.01 16.28 -9.77
C LEU A 374 -1.41 16.49 -8.31
N ARG A 375 -0.65 15.95 -7.36
CA ARG A 375 -0.84 16.20 -5.93
C ARG A 375 -0.58 17.66 -5.58
N ASP A 376 0.52 18.23 -6.06
CA ASP A 376 0.84 19.64 -5.81
C ASP A 376 -0.25 20.56 -6.38
N LEU A 377 -0.72 20.28 -7.61
CA LEU A 377 -1.85 20.97 -8.21
C LEU A 377 -3.15 20.85 -7.36
N THR A 378 -3.42 19.65 -6.85
CA THR A 378 -4.58 19.39 -5.99
C THR A 378 -4.49 20.20 -4.69
N ALA A 379 -3.30 20.31 -4.10
CA ALA A 379 -3.07 21.09 -2.89
C ALA A 379 -3.26 22.59 -3.14
N GLU A 380 -2.75 23.13 -4.25
CA GLU A 380 -2.98 24.54 -4.62
C GLU A 380 -4.47 24.85 -4.78
N TYR A 381 -5.22 23.97 -5.46
CA TYR A 381 -6.66 24.18 -5.60
C TYR A 381 -7.43 24.03 -4.29
N ALA A 382 -7.00 23.13 -3.40
CA ALA A 382 -7.60 23.01 -2.08
C ALA A 382 -7.36 24.28 -1.24
N LEU A 383 -6.15 24.85 -1.29
CA LEU A 383 -5.85 26.15 -0.66
C LEU A 383 -6.78 27.25 -1.20
N MET A 384 -6.93 27.35 -2.52
CA MET A 384 -7.78 28.38 -3.14
C MET A 384 -9.29 28.15 -2.91
N ALA A 385 -9.73 26.89 -2.79
CA ALA A 385 -11.12 26.55 -2.50
C ALA A 385 -11.56 27.09 -1.13
N GLY A 386 -10.70 26.99 -0.11
CA GLY A 386 -11.01 27.54 1.21
C GLY A 386 -11.28 29.05 1.21
N HIS A 387 -10.62 29.81 0.34
CA HIS A 387 -10.67 31.28 0.34
C HIS A 387 -11.63 31.90 -0.70
N ALA A 388 -12.60 31.11 -1.16
CA ALA A 388 -13.49 31.37 -2.29
C ALA A 388 -14.00 32.81 -2.53
N ARG A 389 -14.48 33.55 -1.53
CA ARG A 389 -14.79 35.00 -1.63
C ARG A 389 -15.33 35.53 -0.30
N GLN A 390 -14.51 36.30 0.42
CA GLN A 390 -15.04 37.32 1.34
C GLN A 390 -15.32 38.57 0.50
N GLU A 391 -16.55 38.71 -0.02
CA GLU A 391 -17.00 39.82 -0.91
C GLU A 391 -16.90 41.24 -0.29
N GLY A 392 -16.27 41.43 0.87
CA GLY A 392 -16.07 42.73 1.50
C GLY A 392 -14.65 43.31 1.46
N LEU A 393 -13.61 42.53 1.11
CA LEU A 393 -12.20 42.90 1.32
C LEU A 393 -11.40 43.10 0.02
N ALA A 394 -12.04 43.68 -1.00
CA ALA A 394 -11.38 44.10 -2.25
C ALA A 394 -10.29 45.19 -2.07
N ALA A 395 -9.97 45.61 -0.83
CA ALA A 395 -8.98 46.65 -0.55
C ALA A 395 -7.83 46.21 0.38
N SER A 396 -7.84 44.97 0.91
CA SER A 396 -6.81 44.52 1.87
C SER A 396 -6.18 43.16 1.56
N LEU A 397 -6.45 42.58 0.38
CA LEU A 397 -5.73 41.40 -0.13
C LEU A 397 -4.33 41.77 -0.65
N THR A 398 -3.66 42.70 0.01
CA THR A 398 -2.21 42.88 -0.08
C THR A 398 -1.53 41.66 0.55
N GLU A 399 -0.84 40.87 -0.25
CA GLU A 399 0.27 39.98 0.13
C GLU A 399 0.07 39.15 1.42
N ARG A 400 -1.14 38.60 1.67
CA ARG A 400 -1.28 37.60 2.74
C ARG A 400 -0.68 36.28 2.24
N GLU A 401 0.31 35.78 2.96
CA GLU A 401 0.83 34.42 2.77
C GLU A 401 -0.07 33.40 3.47
N PHE A 402 -0.22 32.21 2.88
CA PHE A 402 -0.86 31.10 3.55
C PHE A 402 -0.07 30.65 4.79
N THR A 403 -0.76 30.51 5.90
CA THR A 403 -0.22 29.99 7.15
C THR A 403 0.31 28.57 6.95
N PRO A 404 1.26 28.10 7.78
CA PRO A 404 1.72 26.71 7.74
C PRO A 404 0.59 25.69 7.93
N ALA A 405 -0.42 26.03 8.74
CA ALA A 405 -1.58 25.17 9.00
C ALA A 405 -2.49 25.04 7.77
N GLU A 406 -2.84 26.15 7.10
CA GLU A 406 -3.63 26.13 5.84
C GLU A 406 -2.93 25.24 4.78
N ARG A 407 -1.60 25.41 4.62
CA ARG A 407 -0.79 24.58 3.71
C ARG A 407 -0.75 23.11 4.11
N ALA A 408 -0.68 22.81 5.39
CA ALA A 408 -0.70 21.43 5.87
C ALA A 408 -2.06 20.76 5.62
N VAL A 409 -3.17 21.47 5.83
CA VAL A 409 -4.53 20.97 5.54
C VAL A 409 -4.69 20.65 4.06
N ALA A 410 -4.30 21.57 3.18
CA ALA A 410 -4.40 21.35 1.74
C ALA A 410 -3.46 20.26 1.22
N ALA A 411 -2.23 20.17 1.73
CA ALA A 411 -1.28 19.13 1.36
C ALA A 411 -1.76 17.73 1.80
N GLU A 412 -2.29 17.61 3.02
CA GLU A 412 -2.87 16.35 3.50
C GLU A 412 -4.16 16.00 2.74
N PHE A 413 -5.00 16.98 2.42
CA PHE A 413 -6.17 16.76 1.57
C PHE A 413 -5.74 16.18 0.23
N ALA A 414 -4.74 16.78 -0.43
CA ALA A 414 -4.23 16.30 -1.69
C ALA A 414 -3.65 14.89 -1.57
N ALA A 415 -2.88 14.59 -0.51
CA ALA A 415 -2.32 13.27 -0.28
C ALA A 415 -3.40 12.18 -0.12
N GLN A 416 -4.47 12.47 0.64
CA GLN A 416 -5.54 11.51 0.92
C GLN A 416 -6.54 11.36 -0.22
N ASN A 417 -6.73 12.40 -1.05
CA ASN A 417 -7.73 12.42 -2.11
C ASN A 417 -7.14 12.33 -3.52
N LEU A 418 -5.81 12.18 -3.68
CA LEU A 418 -5.15 12.12 -4.99
C LEU A 418 -5.73 11.06 -5.91
N ASN A 419 -6.06 9.89 -5.37
CA ASN A 419 -6.62 8.81 -6.18
C ASN A 419 -8.03 9.16 -6.69
N ASP A 420 -8.87 9.77 -5.84
CA ASP A 420 -10.22 10.21 -6.20
C ASP A 420 -10.15 11.31 -7.28
N VAL A 421 -9.21 12.25 -7.12
CA VAL A 421 -8.92 13.29 -8.12
C VAL A 421 -8.43 12.69 -9.43
N ALA A 422 -7.46 11.76 -9.41
CA ALA A 422 -6.93 11.15 -10.62
C ALA A 422 -8.00 10.37 -11.40
N VAL A 423 -8.86 9.61 -10.71
CA VAL A 423 -9.96 8.86 -11.35
C VAL A 423 -11.00 9.77 -11.99
N ARG A 424 -11.31 10.92 -11.38
CA ARG A 424 -12.32 11.86 -11.90
C ARG A 424 -11.81 12.81 -12.97
N THR A 425 -10.49 12.98 -13.09
CA THR A 425 -9.88 13.97 -14.00
C THR A 425 -9.20 13.34 -15.21
N LEU A 426 -8.76 12.08 -15.09
CA LEU A 426 -8.03 11.35 -16.13
C LEU A 426 -8.82 10.16 -16.67
N PRO A 427 -8.58 9.74 -17.92
CA PRO A 427 -9.08 8.49 -18.45
C PRO A 427 -8.69 7.29 -17.59
N PRO A 428 -9.51 6.22 -17.53
CA PRO A 428 -9.27 5.07 -16.66
C PRO A 428 -7.88 4.45 -16.80
N GLU A 429 -7.36 4.38 -18.03
CA GLU A 429 -6.03 3.82 -18.34
C GLU A 429 -4.89 4.65 -17.75
N LEU A 430 -5.00 5.99 -17.77
CA LEU A 430 -4.00 6.90 -17.21
C LEU A 430 -4.17 7.04 -15.69
N ALA A 431 -5.41 7.12 -15.22
CA ALA A 431 -5.72 7.12 -13.80
C ALA A 431 -5.13 5.88 -13.12
N ALA A 432 -5.29 4.68 -13.70
CA ALA A 432 -4.75 3.44 -13.14
C ALA A 432 -3.21 3.45 -13.00
N GLN A 433 -2.49 4.17 -13.86
CA GLN A 433 -1.05 4.32 -13.78
C GLN A 433 -0.66 5.29 -12.66
N VAL A 434 -1.39 6.39 -12.52
CA VAL A 434 -1.15 7.44 -11.50
C VAL A 434 -1.60 7.01 -10.09
N VAL A 435 -2.60 6.13 -9.97
CA VAL A 435 -3.22 5.66 -8.71
C VAL A 435 -2.37 4.60 -7.96
N MET A 436 -1.20 4.22 -8.48
CA MET A 436 -0.33 3.21 -7.87
C MET A 436 0.07 3.59 -6.43
N PRO A 437 0.16 2.61 -5.50
CA PRO A 437 0.58 2.86 -4.12
C PRO A 437 2.02 3.36 -4.11
N GLU A 438 2.25 4.52 -3.47
CA GLU A 438 3.55 5.18 -3.38
C GLU A 438 4.20 4.88 -2.02
N PRO A 439 5.55 4.86 -1.93
CA PRO A 439 6.27 5.01 -0.66
C PRO A 439 5.90 6.32 0.05
N ALA A 440 5.98 6.31 1.39
CA ALA A 440 5.61 7.44 2.23
C ALA A 440 6.34 8.74 1.84
N TYR A 441 5.57 9.80 1.61
CA TYR A 441 6.08 11.14 1.38
C TYR A 441 6.88 11.59 2.62
N PRO A 442 7.90 12.48 2.49
CA PRO A 442 8.46 13.18 3.64
C PRO A 442 7.35 14.02 4.29
N ASP A 443 6.68 13.39 5.23
CA ASP A 443 5.60 13.95 6.01
C ASP A 443 6.13 15.18 6.74
N THR A 444 5.62 16.36 6.39
CA THR A 444 5.90 17.54 7.19
C THR A 444 5.24 17.35 8.56
N GLN A 445 5.91 17.79 9.64
CA GLN A 445 5.37 17.65 11.00
C GLN A 445 3.94 18.18 11.12
N HIS A 446 3.62 19.28 10.43
CA HIS A 446 2.28 19.85 10.42
C HIS A 446 1.26 18.96 9.69
N GLY A 447 1.66 18.30 8.59
CA GLY A 447 0.81 17.33 7.90
C GLY A 447 0.43 16.13 8.78
N GLN A 448 1.37 15.61 9.59
CA GLN A 448 1.06 14.55 10.55
C GLN A 448 0.08 14.98 11.63
N VAL A 449 0.20 16.21 12.14
CA VAL A 449 -0.75 16.74 13.13
C VAL A 449 -2.14 16.87 12.53
N VAL A 450 -2.26 17.43 11.32
CA VAL A 450 -3.54 17.54 10.60
C VAL A 450 -4.15 16.15 10.36
N ARG A 451 -3.35 15.18 9.90
CA ARG A 451 -3.80 13.80 9.69
C ARG A 451 -4.30 13.16 10.97
N GLY A 452 -3.53 13.29 12.06
CA GLY A 452 -3.90 12.77 13.37
C GLY A 452 -5.18 13.42 13.91
N PHE A 453 -5.33 14.72 13.71
CA PHE A 453 -6.53 15.48 14.08
C PHE A 453 -7.76 15.03 13.29
N ALA A 454 -7.69 15.04 11.95
CA ALA A 454 -8.80 14.64 11.09
C ALA A 454 -9.26 13.20 11.38
N ASN A 455 -8.31 12.26 11.54
CA ASN A 455 -8.62 10.88 11.91
C ASN A 455 -9.31 10.78 13.28
N ALA A 456 -8.88 11.58 14.26
CA ALA A 456 -9.53 11.60 15.57
C ALA A 456 -10.97 12.14 15.48
N VAL A 457 -11.22 13.19 14.69
CA VAL A 457 -12.56 13.74 14.48
C VAL A 457 -13.45 12.73 13.74
N ASP A 458 -12.97 12.13 12.66
CA ASP A 458 -13.72 11.12 11.89
C ASP A 458 -14.08 9.90 12.76
N ASN A 459 -13.13 9.39 13.56
CA ASN A 459 -13.38 8.29 14.50
C ASN A 459 -14.42 8.65 15.57
N LEU A 460 -14.31 9.85 16.16
CA LEU A 460 -15.25 10.32 17.19
C LEU A 460 -16.68 10.50 16.65
N LYS A 461 -16.81 10.81 15.36
CA LYS A 461 -18.10 10.98 14.68
C LYS A 461 -18.64 9.69 14.07
N GLY A 462 -17.97 8.56 14.25
CA GLY A 462 -18.36 7.30 13.62
C GLY A 462 -18.31 7.36 12.08
N LEU A 463 -17.50 8.28 11.52
CA LEU A 463 -17.26 8.44 10.09
C LEU A 463 -16.14 7.51 9.62
N GLU A 464 -15.86 6.42 10.34
CA GLU A 464 -14.90 5.37 9.94
C GLU A 464 -15.18 4.84 8.52
N THR A 465 -16.43 4.91 8.08
CA THR A 465 -16.89 4.49 6.74
C THR A 465 -16.68 5.54 5.64
N ARG A 466 -16.21 6.74 5.99
CA ARG A 466 -15.88 7.89 5.12
C ARG A 466 -14.57 8.53 5.58
N PRO A 467 -13.41 7.86 5.37
CA PRO A 467 -12.14 8.43 5.75
C PRO A 467 -11.92 9.78 5.07
N SER A 468 -11.34 10.73 5.81
CA SER A 468 -10.98 12.07 5.31
C SER A 468 -12.15 13.05 5.14
N GLU A 469 -13.36 12.72 5.59
CA GLU A 469 -14.51 13.63 5.46
C GLU A 469 -14.28 14.95 6.23
N SER A 470 -13.75 14.87 7.46
CA SER A 470 -13.40 16.08 8.22
C SER A 470 -12.31 16.89 7.51
N LEU A 471 -11.34 16.22 6.88
CA LEU A 471 -10.27 16.87 6.13
C LEU A 471 -10.77 17.57 4.86
N ARG A 472 -11.70 16.94 4.13
CA ARG A 472 -12.36 17.50 2.94
C ARG A 472 -13.05 18.82 3.26
N ARG A 473 -13.81 18.85 4.36
CA ARG A 473 -14.53 20.06 4.79
C ARG A 473 -13.61 21.15 5.30
N MET A 474 -12.56 20.79 6.06
CA MET A 474 -11.55 21.76 6.50
C MET A 474 -10.82 22.38 5.31
N ALA A 475 -10.47 21.59 4.28
CA ALA A 475 -9.82 22.09 3.07
C ALA A 475 -10.71 23.03 2.24
N GLY A 476 -12.04 22.87 2.33
CA GLY A 476 -13.02 23.76 1.67
C GLY A 476 -13.33 25.06 2.41
N SER A 477 -12.63 25.37 3.51
CA SER A 477 -12.92 26.53 4.37
C SER A 477 -11.70 27.42 4.59
N ALA A 478 -11.92 28.74 4.63
CA ALA A 478 -10.90 29.74 4.97
C ALA A 478 -10.55 29.73 6.47
N ASP A 479 -11.41 29.13 7.29
CA ASP A 479 -11.29 29.04 8.74
C ASP A 479 -11.51 27.60 9.17
N PHE A 480 -10.46 26.78 9.00
CA PHE A 480 -10.51 25.36 9.31
C PHE A 480 -10.81 25.10 10.79
N GLY A 481 -10.39 25.97 11.70
CA GLY A 481 -10.66 25.86 13.13
C GLY A 481 -12.15 25.96 13.42
N THR A 482 -12.81 26.98 12.85
CA THR A 482 -14.27 27.14 12.96
C THR A 482 -15.01 25.98 12.31
N THR A 483 -14.61 25.53 11.12
CA THR A 483 -15.24 24.38 10.45
C THR A 483 -15.07 23.08 11.25
N ALA A 484 -13.91 22.85 11.86
CA ALA A 484 -13.71 21.71 12.75
C ALA A 484 -14.60 21.80 14.01
N GLY A 485 -14.79 23.01 14.54
CA GLY A 485 -15.72 23.28 15.63
C GLY A 485 -17.17 22.97 15.26
N GLU A 486 -17.65 23.46 14.12
CA GLU A 486 -18.99 23.17 13.61
C GLU A 486 -19.20 21.67 13.42
N LEU A 487 -18.24 20.99 12.81
CA LEU A 487 -18.26 19.54 12.62
C LEU A 487 -18.44 18.79 13.94
N LEU A 488 -17.67 19.15 14.96
CA LEU A 488 -17.73 18.50 16.27
C LEU A 488 -19.05 18.80 16.99
N VAL A 489 -19.59 20.01 16.86
CA VAL A 489 -20.77 20.48 17.60
C VAL A 489 -22.11 20.04 16.99
N VAL A 490 -22.21 19.85 15.68
CA VAL A 490 -23.48 19.59 14.95
C VAL A 490 -24.30 18.42 15.50
N ASP A 491 -23.66 17.39 16.07
CA ASP A 491 -24.34 16.22 16.66
C ASP A 491 -24.13 16.10 18.18
N SER A 492 -23.73 17.18 18.83
CA SER A 492 -23.51 17.19 20.29
C SER A 492 -24.83 17.36 21.06
N GLU A 493 -24.86 16.90 22.31
CA GLU A 493 -26.00 17.12 23.23
C GLU A 493 -26.07 18.57 23.77
N LEU A 494 -25.24 19.49 23.24
CA LEU A 494 -25.22 20.88 23.66
C LEU A 494 -26.51 21.61 23.26
N PRO A 495 -27.10 22.43 24.14
CA PRO A 495 -28.20 23.32 23.77
C PRO A 495 -27.79 24.24 22.62
N GLU A 496 -28.70 24.52 21.67
CA GLU A 496 -28.44 25.40 20.51
C GLU A 496 -27.83 26.75 20.91
N SER A 497 -28.22 27.31 22.06
CA SER A 497 -27.67 28.57 22.58
C SER A 497 -26.19 28.50 23.01
N ALA A 498 -25.66 27.31 23.30
CA ALA A 498 -24.28 27.07 23.72
C ALA A 498 -23.36 26.67 22.55
N GLN A 499 -23.94 26.25 21.42
CA GLN A 499 -23.19 25.77 20.26
C GLN A 499 -22.21 26.80 19.69
N PRO A 500 -22.56 28.09 19.49
CA PRO A 500 -21.61 29.08 18.95
C PRO A 500 -20.37 29.29 19.84
N ALA A 501 -20.56 29.27 21.16
CA ALA A 501 -19.46 29.42 22.11
C ALA A 501 -18.55 28.18 22.13
N ALA A 502 -19.12 26.98 21.98
CA ALA A 502 -18.36 25.75 21.84
C ALA A 502 -17.55 25.73 20.54
N VAL A 503 -18.15 26.14 19.40
CA VAL A 503 -17.44 26.27 18.12
C VAL A 503 -16.23 27.20 18.25
N GLN A 504 -16.39 28.38 18.86
CA GLN A 504 -15.29 29.32 19.05
C GLN A 504 -14.16 28.76 19.95
N ALA A 505 -14.51 28.07 21.03
CA ALA A 505 -13.52 27.47 21.92
C ALA A 505 -12.75 26.34 21.24
N ILE A 506 -13.45 25.53 20.44
CA ILE A 506 -12.85 24.47 19.63
C ILE A 506 -11.93 25.07 18.58
N ALA A 507 -12.39 26.06 17.81
CA ALA A 507 -11.60 26.74 16.80
C ALA A 507 -10.28 27.29 17.38
N ALA A 508 -10.37 28.04 18.48
CA ALA A 508 -9.19 28.57 19.16
C ALA A 508 -8.23 27.47 19.67
N THR A 509 -8.76 26.31 20.07
CA THR A 509 -7.96 25.15 20.49
C THR A 509 -7.26 24.51 19.30
N VAL A 510 -7.97 24.33 18.19
CA VAL A 510 -7.45 23.74 16.94
C VAL A 510 -6.37 24.63 16.33
N ASP A 511 -6.64 25.93 16.18
CA ASP A 511 -5.70 26.90 15.60
C ASP A 511 -4.40 26.98 16.41
N ARG A 512 -4.52 27.01 17.75
CA ARG A 512 -3.35 27.00 18.64
C ARG A 512 -2.60 25.67 18.56
N GLY A 513 -3.31 24.54 18.59
CA GLY A 513 -2.71 23.21 18.54
C GLY A 513 -1.96 22.91 17.24
N LEU A 514 -2.42 23.47 16.12
CA LEU A 514 -1.77 23.37 14.81
C LEU A 514 -0.61 24.37 14.62
N THR A 515 -0.58 25.45 15.41
CA THR A 515 0.52 26.42 15.40
C THR A 515 1.66 26.00 16.35
N ASP A 516 1.32 25.38 17.50
CA ASP A 516 2.27 25.02 18.57
C ASP A 516 3.00 23.68 18.32
N VAL A 517 3.12 23.24 17.06
CA VAL A 517 3.76 21.96 16.72
C VAL A 517 5.27 22.07 16.97
N PRO A 518 5.88 21.22 17.83
CA PRO A 518 7.31 21.28 18.09
C PRO A 518 8.11 21.00 16.82
N SER A 519 9.00 21.92 16.44
CA SER A 519 9.85 21.78 15.25
C SER A 519 10.81 20.58 15.29
N THR A 520 10.95 19.94 16.45
CA THR A 520 11.79 18.75 16.67
C THR A 520 10.98 17.45 16.80
N ALA A 521 9.65 17.48 16.66
CA ALA A 521 8.82 16.28 16.82
C ALA A 521 9.06 15.26 15.70
N THR A 522 9.12 13.98 16.06
CA THR A 522 9.07 12.88 15.09
C THR A 522 7.69 12.79 14.43
N ALA A 523 7.58 12.11 13.28
CA ALA A 523 6.31 11.93 12.59
C ALA A 523 5.23 11.29 13.49
N ASN A 524 5.60 10.30 14.29
CA ASN A 524 4.68 9.66 15.24
C ASN A 524 4.27 10.59 16.38
N GLU A 525 5.18 11.39 16.94
CA GLU A 525 4.84 12.37 17.98
C GLU A 525 3.89 13.45 17.44
N ALA A 526 4.12 13.90 16.22
CA ALA A 526 3.25 14.85 15.52
C ALA A 526 1.85 14.25 15.26
N LEU A 527 1.78 12.99 14.80
CA LEU A 527 0.52 12.27 14.60
C LEU A 527 -0.25 12.13 15.93
N MET A 528 0.42 11.72 17.00
CA MET A 528 -0.17 11.58 18.33
C MET A 528 -0.63 12.92 18.90
N HIS A 529 0.12 14.00 18.66
CA HIS A 529 -0.27 15.37 19.03
C HIS A 529 -1.56 15.79 18.32
N GLY A 530 -1.70 15.47 17.03
CA GLY A 530 -2.93 15.68 16.27
C GLY A 530 -4.12 14.92 16.85
N GLN A 531 -3.93 13.65 17.21
CA GLN A 531 -5.00 12.85 17.83
C GLN A 531 -5.44 13.41 19.18
N GLU A 532 -4.48 13.84 20.01
CA GLU A 532 -4.75 14.46 21.30
C GLU A 532 -5.45 15.81 21.13
N LEU A 533 -5.09 16.59 20.11
CA LEU A 533 -5.79 17.82 19.74
C LEU A 533 -7.27 17.55 19.41
N GLY A 534 -7.55 16.49 18.63
CA GLY A 534 -8.92 16.07 18.31
C GLY A 534 -9.73 15.70 19.56
N ARG A 535 -9.12 14.97 20.50
CA ARG A 535 -9.75 14.63 21.79
C ARG A 535 -10.03 15.86 22.65
N LYS A 536 -9.08 16.80 22.73
CA LYS A 536 -9.25 18.07 23.46
C LYS A 536 -10.36 18.92 22.86
N ALA A 537 -10.39 19.05 21.53
CA ALA A 537 -11.46 19.72 20.82
C ALA A 537 -12.82 19.08 21.13
N TYR A 538 -12.93 17.76 21.05
CA TYR A 538 -14.17 17.06 21.36
C TYR A 538 -14.62 17.20 22.82
N ALA A 539 -13.69 17.31 23.79
CA ALA A 539 -14.06 17.52 25.19
C ALA A 539 -14.88 18.80 25.43
N HIS A 540 -14.76 19.82 24.57
CA HIS A 540 -15.59 21.02 24.63
C HIS A 540 -17.07 20.76 24.26
N THR A 541 -17.37 19.63 23.61
CA THR A 541 -18.75 19.21 23.29
C THR A 541 -19.44 18.44 24.42
N LEU A 542 -18.67 17.93 25.40
CA LEU A 542 -19.15 17.06 26.48
C LEU A 542 -19.43 17.77 27.81
N ALA A 543 -19.12 19.06 27.92
CA ALA A 543 -19.19 19.79 29.20
C ALA A 543 -20.37 20.78 29.22
N PRO A 544 -21.59 20.35 29.58
CA PRO A 544 -22.76 21.24 29.71
C PRO A 544 -22.67 22.19 30.91
N ASP A 545 -21.83 21.87 31.92
CA ASP A 545 -21.77 22.61 33.17
C ASP A 545 -20.68 23.69 33.16
N SER A 546 -20.94 24.77 32.43
CA SER A 546 -20.87 26.15 32.95
C SER A 546 -20.68 27.15 31.80
N PRO A 547 -21.70 27.97 31.46
CA PRO A 547 -21.54 29.09 30.53
C PRO A 547 -20.48 30.11 30.98
N ALA A 548 -20.04 30.05 32.24
CA ALA A 548 -18.95 30.87 32.77
C ALA A 548 -17.55 30.44 32.29
N ARG A 549 -17.32 29.20 31.82
CA ARG A 549 -16.01 28.79 31.27
C ARG A 549 -15.74 29.40 29.88
N PHE A 550 -16.77 29.47 29.04
CA PHE A 550 -16.64 30.03 27.70
C PHE A 550 -16.57 31.57 27.69
N ALA A 551 -17.06 32.23 28.75
CA ALA A 551 -16.98 33.68 28.91
C ALA A 551 -15.57 34.18 29.34
N VAL A 552 -14.73 33.32 29.92
CA VAL A 552 -13.43 33.72 30.48
C VAL A 552 -12.34 33.78 29.40
N ASP A 553 -12.40 32.92 28.37
CA ASP A 553 -11.42 32.95 27.27
C ASP A 553 -11.72 34.06 26.22
N ALA A 554 -12.99 34.35 25.95
CA ALA A 554 -13.36 35.48 25.07
C ALA A 554 -13.01 36.85 25.68
N ALA A 555 -12.87 36.95 27.00
CA ALA A 555 -12.38 38.16 27.67
C ALA A 555 -10.86 38.34 27.58
N LEU A 556 -10.11 37.25 27.34
CA LEU A 556 -8.65 37.26 27.19
C LEU A 556 -8.17 37.52 25.75
N THR A 557 -9.05 37.38 24.76
CA THR A 557 -8.77 37.66 23.33
C THR A 557 -9.32 38.99 22.83
N ARG A 558 -9.96 39.81 23.67
CA ARG A 558 -10.15 41.23 23.32
C ARG A 558 -8.76 41.88 23.21
N PRO A 559 -8.38 42.48 22.07
CA PRO A 559 -7.29 43.44 22.11
C PRO A 559 -7.70 44.47 23.14
N GLN A 560 -6.87 44.67 24.17
CA GLN A 560 -7.00 45.84 25.02
C GLN A 560 -6.86 47.04 24.07
N THR A 561 -7.99 47.57 23.61
CA THR A 561 -8.07 48.96 23.18
C THR A 561 -7.50 49.73 24.34
N ALA A 562 -6.29 50.25 24.14
CA ALA A 562 -5.61 51.10 25.07
C ALA A 562 -6.62 52.14 25.57
N ALA A 563 -6.96 52.06 26.85
CA ALA A 563 -7.62 53.15 27.52
C ALA A 563 -6.76 54.40 27.27
N PRO A 564 -7.35 55.55 26.90
CA PRO A 564 -6.60 56.76 26.67
C PRO A 564 -5.79 57.05 27.92
N THR A 565 -4.47 57.13 27.74
CA THR A 565 -3.50 57.42 28.78
C THR A 565 -3.93 58.67 29.54
N SER A 566 -4.44 58.47 30.74
CA SER A 566 -4.63 59.53 31.72
C SER A 566 -3.27 60.21 31.95
N ALA A 567 -3.21 61.50 31.62
CA ALA A 567 -2.05 62.34 31.83
C ALA A 567 -1.60 62.30 33.30
N PRO A 568 -0.28 62.28 33.58
CA PRO A 568 0.22 62.31 34.95
C PRO A 568 0.06 63.71 35.55
N THR A 569 -0.65 63.77 36.67
CA THR A 569 -0.71 64.93 37.56
C THR A 569 0.65 65.09 38.25
N THR A 570 1.53 65.90 37.68
CA THR A 570 2.74 66.38 38.37
C THR A 570 2.49 67.79 38.89
N THR A 571 2.34 67.89 40.21
CA THR A 571 2.45 69.15 40.96
C THR A 571 3.84 69.77 40.76
N ALA A 572 3.89 70.93 40.11
CA ALA A 572 5.01 71.86 40.22
C ALA A 572 4.48 73.31 40.21
N LYS A 573 4.78 74.03 41.30
CA LYS A 573 4.73 75.49 41.41
C LYS A 573 5.38 76.15 40.19
N THR A 574 4.81 77.25 39.69
CA THR A 574 5.48 78.54 39.42
C THR A 574 4.48 79.53 38.77
N THR A 575 4.12 80.55 39.55
CA THR A 575 4.01 81.98 39.18
C THR A 575 2.95 82.48 38.17
N GLN A 576 2.05 83.32 38.72
CA GLN A 576 1.27 84.39 38.08
C GLN A 576 2.05 85.21 37.02
N PRO A 577 1.39 85.79 35.99
CA PRO A 577 0.58 87.00 36.21
C PRO A 577 -0.74 87.11 35.45
N ASN A 578 -1.68 87.81 36.10
CA ASN A 578 -2.83 88.55 35.55
C ASN A 578 -2.41 89.58 34.47
N PRO A 579 -3.32 90.31 33.79
CA PRO A 579 -4.80 90.28 33.78
C PRO A 579 -5.35 90.16 32.33
N THR A 580 -6.65 90.08 32.07
CA THR A 580 -7.48 91.25 31.69
C THR A 580 -8.95 90.85 31.56
N GLN A 581 -9.78 91.75 32.08
CA GLN A 581 -11.23 91.88 32.00
C GLN A 581 -11.84 91.66 30.61
N THR A 582 -13.06 91.10 30.57
CA THR A 582 -14.36 91.70 30.11
C THR A 582 -15.36 90.55 29.98
N ARG A 583 -16.36 90.39 30.87
CA ARG A 583 -17.69 91.02 30.85
C ARG A 583 -18.44 90.94 29.51
N ASP A 584 -19.69 90.48 29.64
CA ASP A 584 -20.87 90.72 28.80
C ASP A 584 -21.32 89.62 27.83
N ARG A 585 -22.28 88.82 28.33
CA ARG A 585 -23.65 88.56 27.84
C ARG A 585 -24.06 87.09 27.88
#